data_AF-A0A0B7I986-F1
#
_entry.id   AF-A0A0B7I986-F1
#
_cell.length_a   1.000
_cell.length_b   1.000
_cell.length_c   1.000
_cell.angle_alpha   90.00
_cell.angle_beta   90.00
_cell.angle_gamma   90.00
#
_symmetry.space_group_name_H-M   'P 1'
#
loop_
_entity.id
_entity.type
_entity.pdbx_description
1 polymer ?
#
loop_
_entity_poly.entity_id
_entity_poly.type
_entity_poly.pdbx_seq_one_letter_code
_entity_poly.pdbx_strand_id
1 'polypeptide(L)' 'MKSRDINGFCSDYSKSYSEVIPSEKHMESKTETFTEEGYNSRIRHHLARFKRKVKCYSKSKNNVRKLLETFIFEAE' A
#
# COMPACT_ATOMS: atom_id res chain seq x y z
N MET A 1 -12.82 -4.51 17.25
CA MET A 1 -11.69 -4.99 16.42
C MET A 1 -11.06 -6.16 17.16
N LYS A 2 -10.80 -7.31 16.51
CA LYS A 2 -10.03 -8.38 17.17
C LYS A 2 -8.65 -7.82 17.51
N SER A 3 -8.21 -7.96 18.76
CA SER A 3 -6.84 -7.62 19.17
C SER A 3 -5.88 -8.58 18.47
N ARG A 4 -5.41 -8.17 17.29
CA ARG A 4 -4.26 -8.82 16.67
C ARG A 4 -3.03 -8.27 17.36
N ASP A 5 -2.11 -9.16 17.70
CA ASP A 5 -0.79 -8.71 18.15
C ASP A 5 -0.07 -8.12 16.93
N ILE A 6 0.17 -6.81 16.99
CA ILE A 6 0.86 -6.07 15.94
C ILE A 6 2.30 -5.87 16.42
N ASN A 7 3.25 -6.39 15.63
CA ASN A 7 4.68 -6.39 15.97
C ASN A 7 5.31 -4.98 15.91
N GLY A 8 4.80 -4.09 15.06
CA GLY A 8 5.30 -2.74 14.93
C GLY A 8 4.52 -1.92 13.91
N PHE A 9 4.74 -0.62 13.93
CA PHE A 9 4.16 0.34 13.01
C PHE A 9 5.28 1.17 12.38
N CYS A 10 5.18 1.40 11.08
CA CYS A 10 6.07 2.29 10.36
C CYS A 10 5.31 3.54 9.94
N SER A 11 5.89 4.72 10.13
CA SER A 11 5.34 5.95 9.58
C SER A 11 6.45 6.90 9.13
N ASP A 12 6.04 7.97 8.47
CA ASP A 12 6.88 9.14 8.31
C ASP A 12 7.00 9.92 9.64
N TYR A 13 7.81 10.97 9.65
CA TYR A 13 8.01 11.87 10.79
C TYR A 13 6.82 12.79 11.07
N SER A 14 5.59 12.41 10.73
CA SER A 14 4.41 13.20 11.03
C SER A 14 4.06 13.09 12.52
N LYS A 15 3.97 14.25 13.19
CA LYS A 15 3.71 14.38 14.63
C LYS A 15 2.46 13.64 15.11
N SER A 16 1.46 13.50 14.24
CA SER A 16 0.22 12.80 14.56
C SER A 16 0.44 11.32 14.88
N TYR A 17 1.42 10.67 14.25
CA TYR A 17 1.69 9.25 14.47
C TYR A 17 2.47 9.02 15.76
N SER A 18 3.46 9.86 16.06
CA SER A 18 4.24 9.76 17.31
C SER A 18 3.42 10.06 18.57
N GLU A 19 2.31 10.79 18.46
CA GLU A 19 1.38 11.01 19.57
C GLU A 19 0.46 9.81 19.85
N VAL A 20 0.23 8.95 18.86
CA VAL A 20 -0.76 7.85 18.92
C VAL A 20 -0.10 6.48 19.05
N ILE A 21 1.06 6.29 18.42
CA ILE A 21 1.77 5.02 18.37
C ILE A 21 2.79 4.98 19.51
N PRO A 22 2.79 3.94 20.37
CA PRO A 22 3.81 3.77 21.38
C PRO A 22 5.21 3.71 20.75
N SER A 23 6.15 4.50 21.28
CA SER A 23 7.52 4.60 20.76
C SER A 23 8.23 3.24 20.69
N GLU A 24 7.94 2.32 21.60
CA GLU A 24 8.49 0.95 21.61
C GLU A 24 8.11 0.13 20.36
N LYS A 25 7.01 0.48 19.71
CA LYS A 25 6.50 -0.20 18.50
C LYS A 25 6.55 0.69 17.26
N HIS A 26 7.10 1.90 17.36
CA HIS A 26 7.06 2.89 16.30
C HIS A 26 8.42 3.05 15.63
N MET A 27 8.49 2.73 14.34
CA MET A 27 9.65 3.00 13.50
C MET A 27 9.34 4.16 12.55
N GLU A 28 9.93 5.32 12.81
CA GLU A 28 9.82 6.47 11.92
C GLU A 28 10.95 6.47 10.89
N SER A 29 10.61 6.58 9.61
CA SER A 29 11.61 6.68 8.55
C SER A 29 11.03 7.35 7.30
N LYS A 30 11.90 7.98 6.52
CA LYS A 30 11.61 8.46 5.16
C LYS A 30 12.46 7.77 4.08
N THR A 31 13.29 6.80 4.48
CA THR A 31 14.23 6.14 3.56
C THR A 31 13.50 5.43 2.42
N GLU A 32 12.36 4.81 2.72
CA GLU A 32 11.57 4.04 1.75
C GLU A 32 10.48 4.85 1.05
N THR A 33 10.28 6.14 1.39
CA THR A 33 9.20 6.94 0.83
C THR A 33 9.26 7.00 -0.70
N PHE A 34 10.47 7.12 -1.27
CA PHE A 34 10.64 7.10 -2.73
C PHE A 34 10.20 5.76 -3.35
N THR A 35 10.54 4.65 -2.70
CA THR A 35 10.15 3.30 -3.10
C THR A 35 8.62 3.12 -3.04
N GLU A 36 8.01 3.51 -1.92
CA GLU A 36 6.55 3.45 -1.69
C GLU A 36 5.77 4.32 -2.69
N GLU A 37 6.24 5.53 -2.97
CA GLU A 37 5.67 6.41 -3.99
C GLU A 37 5.77 5.79 -5.39
N GLY A 38 6.89 5.15 -5.69
CA GLY A 38 7.10 4.38 -6.92
C GLY A 38 6.08 3.25 -7.08
N TYR A 39 5.88 2.43 -6.04
CA TYR A 39 4.87 1.36 -6.02
C TYR A 39 3.46 1.93 -6.19
N ASN A 40 3.11 2.97 -5.44
CA ASN A 40 1.82 3.64 -5.54
C ASN A 40 1.56 4.19 -6.96
N SER A 41 2.59 4.73 -7.60
CA SER A 41 2.53 5.20 -8.99
C SER A 41 2.26 4.04 -9.97
N ARG A 42 2.97 2.91 -9.82
CA ARG A 42 2.77 1.71 -10.64
C ARG A 42 1.35 1.17 -10.50
N ILE A 43 0.88 0.98 -9.27
CA ILE A 43 -0.49 0.50 -9.00
C ILE A 43 -1.51 1.40 -9.70
N ARG A 44 -1.40 2.73 -9.52
CA ARG A 44 -2.29 3.69 -10.20
C ARG A 44 -2.20 3.59 -11.72
N HIS A 45 -1.00 3.44 -12.29
CA HIS A 45 -0.80 3.30 -13.73
C HIS A 45 -1.51 2.06 -14.29
N HIS A 46 -1.33 0.90 -13.65
CA HIS A 46 -1.96 -0.34 -14.09
C HIS A 46 -3.47 -0.31 -13.88
N LEU A 47 -3.95 0.24 -12.76
CA LEU A 47 -5.37 0.41 -12.49
C LEU A 47 -6.05 1.45 -13.40
N ALA A 48 -5.33 2.50 -13.84
CA ALA A 48 -5.87 3.51 -14.75
C ALA A 48 -6.35 2.90 -16.09
N ARG A 49 -5.80 1.74 -16.49
CA ARG A 49 -6.28 0.97 -17.64
C ARG A 49 -7.74 0.53 -17.45
N PHE A 50 -8.19 0.27 -16.22
CA PHE A 50 -9.58 -0.07 -15.91
C PHE A 50 -10.55 1.11 -16.03
N LYS A 51 -10.07 2.36 -15.95
CA LYS A 51 -10.90 3.58 -16.06
C LYS A 51 -11.40 3.81 -17.48
N ARG A 52 -10.71 3.31 -18.52
CA ARG A 52 -11.12 3.49 -19.91
C ARG A 52 -12.33 2.59 -20.23
N LYS A 53 -13.43 3.19 -20.68
CA LYS A 53 -14.69 2.47 -21.04
C LYS A 53 -14.60 1.77 -22.40
N VAL A 54 -13.80 2.32 -23.32
CA VAL A 54 -13.78 1.94 -24.74
C VAL A 54 -12.83 0.79 -25.07
N LYS A 55 -12.13 0.23 -24.08
CA LYS A 55 -11.12 -0.81 -24.28
C LYS A 55 -11.57 -2.11 -23.60
N CYS A 56 -11.39 -3.20 -24.33
CA CYS A 56 -11.79 -4.56 -23.98
C CYS A 56 -10.83 -5.21 -22.95
N TYR A 57 -10.70 -4.61 -21.77
CA TYR A 57 -10.01 -5.26 -20.65
C TYR A 57 -11.03 -5.85 -19.68
N SER A 58 -10.76 -7.04 -19.16
CA SER A 58 -11.61 -7.67 -18.14
C SER A 58 -11.55 -6.88 -16.84
N LYS A 59 -12.70 -6.34 -16.41
CA LYS A 59 -12.89 -5.59 -15.16
C LYS A 59 -13.43 -6.46 -14.02
N SER A 60 -13.21 -7.78 -14.10
CA SER A 60 -13.69 -8.70 -13.09
C SER A 60 -13.03 -8.40 -11.74
N LYS A 61 -13.78 -8.55 -10.65
CA LYS A 61 -13.23 -8.42 -9.29
C LYS A 61 -12.06 -9.36 -9.06
N ASN A 62 -12.11 -10.56 -9.64
CA ASN A 62 -11.04 -11.55 -9.57
C ASN A 62 -9.74 -11.04 -10.20
N ASN A 63 -9.80 -10.35 -11.33
CA ASN A 63 -8.60 -9.82 -11.98
C ASN A 63 -7.99 -8.66 -11.20
N VAL A 64 -8.81 -7.77 -10.65
CA VAL A 64 -8.33 -6.70 -9.77
C VAL A 64 -7.68 -7.28 -8.52
N ARG A 65 -8.32 -8.28 -7.91
CA ARG A 65 -7.77 -9.00 -6.76
C ARG A 65 -6.43 -9.64 -7.08
N LYS A 66 -6.34 -10.37 -8.19
CA LYS A 66 -5.12 -11.06 -8.59
C LYS A 66 -3.98 -10.10 -8.91
N LEU A 67 -4.29 -8.95 -9.54
CA LEU A 67 -3.33 -7.88 -9.77
C LEU A 67 -2.77 -7.34 -8.45
N LEU A 68 -3.65 -7.03 -7.49
CA LEU A 68 -3.24 -6.54 -6.17
C LEU A 68 -2.42 -7.59 -5.42
N GLU A 69 -2.83 -8.86 -5.46
CA GLU A 69 -2.05 -9.97 -4.89
C GLU A 69 -0.65 -10.01 -5.51
N THR A 70 -0.52 -9.97 -6.84
CA THR A 70 0.80 -9.93 -7.50
C THR A 70 1.65 -8.76 -7.01
N PHE A 71 1.08 -7.53 -6.92
CA PHE A 71 1.84 -6.38 -6.42
C PHE A 71 2.25 -6.49 -4.94
N ILE A 72 1.45 -7.16 -4.12
CA ILE A 72 1.74 -7.36 -2.70
C ILE A 72 2.79 -8.47 -2.52
N PHE A 73 2.70 -9.56 -3.29
CA PHE A 73 3.66 -10.67 -3.23
C PHE A 73 5.00 -10.37 -3.93
N GLU A 74 5.05 -9.42 -4.88
CA GLU A 74 6.32 -8.92 -5.43
C GLU A 74 7.04 -7.93 -4.50
N ALA A 75 6.38 -7.48 -3.42
CA ALA A 75 6.95 -6.57 -2.43
C ALA A 75 7.54 -7.28 -1.20
N GLU A 76 7.45 -8.63 -1.14
CA GLU A 76 8.13 -9.52 -0.17
C GLU A 76 9.42 -10.07 -0.77
#